data_AF-A0A1V5Z601-F1
#
_entry.id   AF-A0A1V5Z601-F1
#
_cell.length_a   1.000
_cell.length_b   1.000
_cell.length_c   1.000
_cell.angle_alpha   90.00
_cell.angle_beta   90.00
_cell.angle_gamma   90.00
#
_symmetry.space_group_name_H-M   'P 1'
#
loop_
_entity.id
_entity.type
_entity.pdbx_description
1 polymer ?
#
loop_
_entity_poly.entity_id
_entity_poly.type
_entity_poly.pdbx_seq_one_letter_code
_entity_poly.pdbx_strand_id
1 'polypeptide(L)'
;MLSERVYHAGKRCDWRLPAATIEAGAVRENEKRVRVKLISSGYVHFVCVSVGDPAARYSTNAVDLLPGEQREIVIRTQERGAITIRSANAPTLVVEV
;
A
#
# COMPACT_ATOMS: atom_id res chain seq x y z
N MET A 1 -17.35 -16.36 5.79
CA MET A 1 -15.91 -16.16 5.98
C MET A 1 -15.18 -16.96 4.91
N LEU A 2 -14.76 -16.32 3.83
CA LEU A 2 -13.89 -16.98 2.84
C LEU A 2 -12.49 -17.06 3.44
N SER A 3 -12.02 -18.30 3.59
CA SER A 3 -10.66 -18.62 4.04
C SER A 3 -9.63 -18.08 3.04
N GLU A 4 -8.60 -17.40 3.53
CA GLU A 4 -7.41 -16.97 2.75
C GLU A 4 -6.86 -18.09 1.85
N ARG A 5 -7.01 -19.36 2.27
CA ARG A 5 -6.57 -20.53 1.49
C ARG A 5 -7.28 -20.70 0.15
N VAL A 6 -8.52 -20.23 -0.01
CA VAL A 6 -9.25 -20.34 -1.28
C VAL A 6 -8.70 -19.35 -2.32
N TYR A 7 -8.15 -18.22 -1.88
CA TYR A 7 -7.48 -17.28 -2.78
C TYR A 7 -6.16 -17.86 -3.34
N HIS A 8 -5.48 -18.70 -2.55
CA HIS A 8 -4.16 -19.24 -2.92
C HIS A 8 -4.17 -20.62 -3.61
N ALA A 9 -5.19 -21.47 -3.40
CA ALA A 9 -5.10 -22.89 -3.81
C ALA A 9 -5.93 -23.28 -5.05
N GLY A 10 -6.75 -22.40 -5.61
CA GLY A 10 -7.84 -22.80 -6.50
C GLY A 10 -7.51 -23.00 -7.97
N LYS A 11 -7.03 -21.97 -8.68
CA LYS A 11 -6.93 -22.00 -10.14
C LYS A 11 -5.92 -20.99 -10.66
N ARG A 12 -4.74 -21.48 -11.06
CA ARG A 12 -4.18 -21.38 -12.41
C ARG A 12 -2.63 -21.46 -12.37
N CYS A 13 -2.06 -22.16 -13.34
CA CYS A 13 -0.62 -22.18 -13.61
C CYS A 13 -0.09 -20.88 -14.23
N ASP A 14 -0.88 -19.80 -14.29
CA ASP A 14 -0.36 -18.45 -14.49
C ASP A 14 -0.38 -17.74 -13.13
N TRP A 15 0.80 -17.52 -12.55
CA TRP A 15 0.98 -16.72 -11.33
C TRP A 15 0.65 -15.22 -11.56
N ARG A 16 -0.21 -14.93 -12.55
CA ARG A 16 -0.51 -13.60 -13.04
C ARG A 16 -1.56 -12.96 -12.16
N LEU A 17 -1.11 -12.02 -11.35
CA LEU A 17 -1.97 -11.16 -10.57
C LEU A 17 -2.86 -10.32 -11.51
N PRO A 18 -4.19 -10.31 -11.33
CA PRO A 18 -5.07 -9.41 -12.07
C PRO A 18 -4.66 -7.96 -11.86
N ALA A 19 -4.74 -7.13 -12.89
CA ALA A 19 -4.51 -5.70 -12.73
C ALA A 19 -5.55 -5.11 -11.76
N ALA A 20 -5.10 -4.28 -10.83
CA ALA A 20 -5.94 -3.63 -9.83
C ALA A 20 -5.58 -2.15 -9.69
N THR A 21 -6.41 -1.40 -8.96
CA THR A 21 -6.17 0.01 -8.65
C THR A 21 -6.10 0.21 -7.15
N ILE A 22 -5.21 1.12 -6.74
CA ILE A 22 -5.13 1.63 -5.37
C ILE A 22 -5.61 3.07 -5.41
N GLU A 23 -6.45 3.46 -4.48
CA GLU A 23 -6.67 4.87 -4.14
C GLU A 23 -5.92 5.15 -2.85
N ALA A 24 -5.26 6.30 -2.80
CA ALA A 24 -4.41 6.66 -1.70
C ALA A 24 -4.56 8.14 -1.33
N GLY A 25 -4.48 8.42 -0.04
CA GLY A 25 -4.41 9.77 0.49
C GLY A 25 -3.41 9.84 1.63
N ALA A 26 -2.68 10.94 1.74
CA ALA A 26 -1.74 11.18 2.81
C ALA A 26 -2.11 12.45 3.57
N VAL A 27 -1.91 12.45 4.88
CA VAL A 27 -2.10 13.62 5.74
C VAL A 27 -0.94 13.72 6.71
N ARG A 28 -0.25 14.87 6.71
CA ARG A 28 0.74 15.17 7.75
C ARG A 28 0.03 15.57 9.04
N GLU A 29 0.25 14.78 10.10
CA GLU A 29 -0.35 15.04 11.41
C GLU A 29 0.49 15.99 12.26
N ASN A 30 1.81 15.94 12.08
CA ASN A 30 2.77 16.85 12.71
C ASN A 30 4.10 16.85 11.95
N GLU A 31 5.10 17.56 12.47
CA GLU A 31 6.41 17.70 11.83
C GLU A 31 7.08 16.38 11.44
N LYS A 32 6.82 15.30 12.18
CA LYS A 32 7.52 14.01 12.02
C LYS A 32 6.62 12.84 11.70
N ARG A 33 5.31 13.05 11.51
CA ARG A 33 4.33 11.97 11.38
C ARG A 33 3.37 12.23 10.22
N VAL A 34 3.32 11.26 9.32
CA VAL A 34 2.38 11.23 8.19
C VAL A 34 1.54 9.97 8.27
N ARG A 35 0.24 10.10 8.01
CA ARG A 35 -0.68 8.98 7.89
C ARG A 35 -1.07 8.81 6.43
N VAL A 36 -0.86 7.62 5.90
CA VAL A 36 -1.26 7.22 4.55
C VAL A 36 -2.44 6.27 4.65
N LYS A 37 -3.53 6.59 3.97
CA LYS A 37 -4.69 5.72 3.82
C LYS A 37 -4.65 5.10 2.44
N LEU A 38 -4.86 3.81 2.37
CA LEU A 38 -4.88 3.01 1.16
C LEU A 38 -6.20 2.25 1.09
N ILE A 39 -6.84 2.25 -0.07
CA ILE A 39 -7.97 1.39 -0.39
C ILE A 39 -7.78 0.82 -1.78
N SER A 40 -8.20 -0.42 -1.99
CA SER A 40 -8.06 -1.10 -3.27
C SER A 40 -9.41 -1.58 -3.80
N SER A 41 -9.60 -1.46 -5.11
CA SER A 41 -10.76 -2.03 -5.81
C SER A 41 -10.67 -3.56 -5.97
N GLY A 42 -9.48 -4.14 -5.79
CA GLY A 42 -9.21 -5.57 -5.95
C GLY A 42 -8.10 -6.09 -5.04
N TYR A 43 -7.66 -7.33 -5.24
CA TYR A 43 -6.48 -7.83 -4.53
C TYR A 43 -5.21 -7.19 -5.10
N VAL A 44 -4.42 -6.57 -4.23
CA VAL A 44 -3.13 -5.98 -4.60
C VAL A 44 -2.05 -6.61 -3.76
N HIS A 45 -1.03 -7.15 -4.44
CA HIS A 45 0.06 -7.83 -3.79
C HIS A 45 1.24 -6.89 -3.54
N PHE A 46 1.84 -7.04 -2.35
CA PHE A 46 3.11 -6.42 -1.98
C PHE A 46 3.12 -4.89 -2.10
N VAL A 47 2.11 -4.24 -1.52
CA VAL A 47 2.01 -2.78 -1.45
C VAL A 47 3.10 -2.24 -0.53
N CYS A 48 3.99 -1.44 -1.13
CA CYS A 48 5.12 -0.82 -0.47
C CYS A 48 5.03 0.71 -0.56
N VAL A 49 5.15 1.38 0.57
CA VAL A 49 5.17 2.83 0.68
C VAL A 49 6.59 3.29 0.99
N SER A 50 7.06 4.33 0.31
CA SER A 50 8.41 4.87 0.49
C SER A 50 8.43 6.40 0.42
N VAL A 51 9.31 7.00 1.21
CA VAL A 51 9.69 8.42 1.16
C VAL A 51 11.19 8.55 0.87
N GLY A 52 11.64 9.75 0.49
CA GLY A 52 13.06 10.04 0.25
C GLY A 52 13.96 9.91 1.49
N ASP A 53 13.37 10.02 2.68
CA ASP A 53 14.07 9.97 3.96
C ASP A 53 14.61 8.57 4.27
N PRO A 54 15.94 8.35 4.28
CA PRO A 54 16.54 7.05 4.56
C PRO A 54 16.36 6.62 6.03
N ALA A 55 16.06 7.55 6.92
CA ALA A 55 15.83 7.28 8.34
C ALA A 55 14.34 7.04 8.65
N ALA A 56 13.45 7.07 7.66
CA ALA A 56 12.03 6.89 7.87
C ALA A 56 11.69 5.54 8.52
N ARG A 57 10.61 5.52 9.31
CA ARG A 57 10.07 4.31 9.94
C ARG A 57 8.58 4.18 9.64
N TYR A 58 8.15 2.95 9.40
CA TYR A 58 6.79 2.63 8.95
C TYR A 58 6.13 1.74 10.01
N SER A 59 4.86 1.99 10.34
CA SER A 59 4.12 1.12 11.25
C SER A 59 3.91 -0.28 10.67
N THR A 60 3.74 -0.35 9.36
CA THR A 60 3.70 -1.56 8.55
C THR A 60 4.09 -1.21 7.12
N ASN A 61 4.60 -2.17 6.36
CA ASN A 61 4.97 -1.97 4.95
C ASN A 61 5.05 -3.32 4.24
N ALA A 62 5.07 -3.32 2.90
CA ALA A 62 5.10 -4.53 2.09
C ALA A 62 3.94 -5.50 2.41
N VAL A 63 2.71 -4.95 2.40
CA VAL A 63 1.49 -5.67 2.78
C VAL A 63 0.61 -5.98 1.57
N ASP A 64 -0.24 -6.98 1.71
CA ASP A 64 -1.31 -7.20 0.76
C ASP A 64 -2.56 -6.38 1.13
N LEU A 65 -3.30 -5.94 0.12
CA LEU A 65 -4.62 -5.31 0.28
C LEU A 65 -5.68 -6.21 -0.31
N LEU A 66 -6.72 -6.49 0.48
CA LEU A 66 -7.91 -7.17 0.00
C LEU A 66 -8.89 -6.17 -0.67
N PRO A 67 -9.79 -6.63 -1.55
CA PRO A 67 -10.79 -5.77 -2.18
C PRO A 67 -11.66 -5.05 -1.14
N GLY A 68 -11.74 -3.71 -1.24
CA GLY A 68 -12.49 -2.86 -0.31
C GLY A 68 -11.87 -2.70 1.07
N GLU A 69 -10.71 -3.32 1.34
CA GLU A 69 -10.01 -3.14 2.61
C GLU A 69 -9.36 -1.77 2.66
N GLN A 70 -9.66 -1.02 3.73
CA GLN A 70 -8.94 0.20 4.06
C GLN A 70 -7.77 -0.15 4.98
N ARG A 71 -6.56 0.24 4.58
CA ARG A 71 -5.34 0.11 5.39
C ARG A 71 -4.75 1.47 5.69
N GLU A 72 -4.29 1.65 6.93
CA GLU A 72 -3.54 2.84 7.33
C GLU A 72 -2.08 2.49 7.59
N ILE A 73 -1.17 3.30 7.05
CA ILE A 73 0.27 3.22 7.29
C ILE A 73 0.72 4.54 7.89
N VAL A 74 1.35 4.47 9.07
CA VAL A 74 1.95 5.63 9.71
C VAL A 74 3.44 5.66 9.38
N ILE A 75 3.88 6.76 8.79
CA ILE A 75 5.28 7.03 8.47
C ILE A 75 5.81 8.06 9.47
N ARG A 76 6.93 7.74 10.11
CA ARG A 76 7.73 8.70 10.87
C ARG A 76 8.88 9.16 9.99
N THR A 77 8.87 10.42 9.59
CA THR A 77 9.85 11.02 8.67
C THR A 77 9.98 12.53 8.91
N GLN A 78 11.18 13.07 8.77
CA GLN A 78 11.42 14.52 8.87
C GLN A 78 11.28 15.24 7.52
N GLU A 79 11.37 14.50 6.41
CA GLU A 79 11.23 15.08 5.09
C GLU A 79 9.78 15.43 4.77
N ARG A 80 9.60 16.46 3.93
CA ARG A 80 8.31 16.95 3.44
C ARG A 80 8.06 16.60 1.96
N GLY A 81 8.79 15.62 1.43
CA GLY A 81 8.63 15.17 0.05
C GLY A 81 7.41 14.29 -0.17
N ALA A 82 7.15 14.00 -1.44
CA ALA A 82 6.07 13.12 -1.88
C ALA A 82 6.27 11.68 -1.38
N ILE A 83 5.15 10.97 -1.25
CA ILE A 83 5.10 9.55 -0.89
C ILE A 83 4.91 8.74 -2.15
N THR A 84 5.80 7.76 -2.38
CA THR A 84 5.66 6.82 -3.49
C THR A 84 5.04 5.52 -2.98
N ILE A 85 4.04 5.01 -3.71
CA ILE A 85 3.36 3.75 -3.43
C ILE A 85 3.56 2.82 -4.63
N ARG A 86 4.13 1.65 -4.38
CA ARG A 86 4.39 0.62 -5.39
C ARG A 86 3.70 -0.67 -5.01
N SER A 87 3.40 -1.50 -6.01
CA SER A 87 2.83 -2.83 -5.82
C SER A 87 3.18 -3.72 -7.01
N ALA A 88 2.89 -5.01 -6.91
CA ALA A 88 3.16 -5.96 -7.99
C ALA A 88 2.20 -5.82 -9.18
N ASN A 89 0.96 -5.38 -8.95
CA ASN A 89 -0.14 -5.46 -9.93
C ASN A 89 -1.04 -4.22 -10.03
N ALA A 90 -0.64 -3.09 -9.43
CA ALA A 90 -1.29 -1.79 -9.61
C ALA A 90 -0.29 -0.72 -10.06
N PRO A 91 -0.74 0.34 -10.76
CA PRO A 91 0.11 1.47 -11.13
C PRO A 91 0.85 2.07 -9.93
N THR A 92 2.08 2.55 -10.16
CA THR A 92 2.80 3.31 -9.14
C THR A 92 2.09 4.65 -8.92
N LEU A 93 1.90 5.02 -7.66
CA LEU A 93 1.31 6.29 -7.27
C LEU A 93 2.33 7.16 -6.56
N VAL A 94 2.22 8.46 -6.79
CA VAL A 94 2.94 9.49 -6.05
C VAL A 94 1.90 10.40 -5.42
N VAL A 95 1.96 10.54 -4.10
CA VAL A 95 0.98 11.25 -3.29
C VAL A 95 1.69 12.37 -2.55
N GLU A 96 1.22 13.60 -2.77
CA GLU A 96 1.66 14.77 -2.00
C GLU A 96 1.01 14.77 -0.60
N VAL A 97 1.69 15.35 0.40
CA VAL A 97 1.34 15.26 1.82
C VAL A 97 0.96 16.62 2.41
#